data_AF-A0AA88AC42-F1
#
_entry.id   AF-A0AA88AC42-F1
#
_cell.length_a   1.000
_cell.length_b   1.000
_cell.length_c   1.000
_cell.angle_alpha   90.00
_cell.angle_beta   90.00
_cell.angle_gamma   90.00
#
_symmetry.space_group_name_H-M   'P 1'
#
loop_
_entity.id
_entity.type
_entity.pdbx_description
1 polymer ?
#
loop_
_entity_poly.entity_id
_entity_poly.type
_entity_poly.pdbx_seq_one_letter_code
_entity_poly.pdbx_strand_id
1 'polypeptide(L)'
;MAGGCAVEGGCPSDYIAIAISTISMILLLSRLILPFVVHKIPRSKGSGFWIPTVQVFASFNLLLSILLSINFLKFKKRHWWQSCYLWAVWIEGPFGFGLLLSCRIAQAFQLYYIFVKRCLPPIRSYVFLPLILLPWIAGAAFMHIRKPLNYRCHMGFQWIIPVVSLHTLSIIALVGFTGAIRHIDFRFDELRDLWHGILVLASSIGVWVAAYILNEIHDDISWLQVASRFLLLVMAGILVSTLFSLSSSQPLLSQISLRRREPLEFETMGKALGIPDSGLLLQLEPTAAINPSEPLDKLLLDKRFRQSFIAFADSCLAGENVHFYDEVHELGKIPLEDPVRRIYMARHIIEKYIKAGATMEVNISHRSRQEILTTSNLADPDLFRNALNELIQLMKTNLAKDYWSSMFFLKFKEETSMRSNDHDLEQMTGWNYSPRLSSVHGVDDPFHQEHFPKGSGYNSFD
;
A
#
# COMPACT_ATOMS: atom_id res chain seq x y z
N MET A 1 -15.91 11.79 -52.66
CA MET A 1 -14.78 10.87 -52.34
C MET A 1 -14.19 11.11 -50.93
N ALA A 2 -14.99 11.46 -49.91
CA ALA A 2 -14.49 11.81 -48.56
C ALA A 2 -14.83 10.80 -47.44
N GLY A 3 -15.42 9.64 -47.77
CA GLY A 3 -15.93 8.68 -46.76
C GLY A 3 -15.06 7.43 -46.50
N GLY A 4 -13.91 7.29 -47.17
CA GLY A 4 -13.15 6.02 -47.17
C GLY A 4 -12.59 5.62 -45.81
N CYS A 5 -11.85 6.51 -45.13
CA CYS A 5 -11.18 6.16 -43.86
C CYS A 5 -12.12 6.10 -42.65
N ALA A 6 -13.29 6.75 -42.71
CA ALA A 6 -14.28 6.69 -41.64
C ALA A 6 -14.83 5.27 -41.47
N VAL A 7 -15.14 4.60 -42.58
CA VAL A 7 -15.68 3.23 -42.58
C VAL A 7 -14.59 2.17 -42.56
N GLU A 8 -13.51 2.36 -43.33
CA GLU A 8 -12.44 1.35 -43.47
C GLU A 8 -11.37 1.41 -42.37
N GLY A 9 -11.29 2.53 -41.63
CA GLY A 9 -10.20 2.80 -40.70
C GLY A 9 -8.97 3.45 -41.35
N GLY A 10 -7.98 3.78 -40.51
CA GLY A 10 -6.72 4.36 -40.93
C GLY A 10 -6.77 5.87 -41.20
N CYS A 11 -7.66 6.61 -40.52
CA CYS A 11 -7.58 8.07 -40.51
C CYS A 11 -6.38 8.54 -39.66
N PRO A 12 -5.81 9.74 -39.91
CA PRO A 12 -4.70 10.28 -39.10
C PRO A 12 -4.95 10.27 -37.59
N SER A 13 -6.18 10.57 -37.16
CA SER A 13 -6.62 10.51 -35.76
C SER A 13 -6.48 9.12 -35.15
N ASP A 14 -6.68 8.06 -35.93
CA ASP A 14 -6.61 6.67 -35.45
C ASP A 14 -5.19 6.32 -35.03
N TYR A 15 -4.20 6.73 -35.84
CA TYR A 15 -2.78 6.53 -35.52
C TYR A 15 -2.35 7.32 -34.29
N ILE A 16 -2.88 8.54 -34.11
CA ILE A 16 -2.64 9.35 -32.91
C ILE A 16 -3.21 8.64 -31.67
N ALA A 17 -4.45 8.16 -31.74
CA ALA A 17 -5.07 7.44 -30.63
C ALA A 17 -4.33 6.14 -30.29
N ILE A 18 -3.86 5.39 -31.30
CA ILE A 18 -3.03 4.20 -31.12
C ILE A 18 -1.70 4.57 -30.43
N ALA A 19 -1.05 5.66 -30.84
CA ALA A 19 0.18 6.12 -30.23
C ALA A 19 -0.03 6.47 -28.74
N ILE A 20 -1.10 7.22 -28.41
CA ILE A 20 -1.46 7.57 -27.03
C ILE A 20 -1.74 6.30 -26.19
N SER A 21 -2.48 5.35 -26.75
CA SER A 21 -2.78 4.06 -26.10
C SER A 21 -1.52 3.24 -25.85
N THR A 22 -0.60 3.22 -26.82
CA THR A 22 0.69 2.53 -26.72
C THR A 22 1.58 3.16 -25.65
N ILE A 23 1.65 4.50 -25.61
CA ILE A 23 2.37 5.24 -24.57
C ILE A 23 1.79 4.91 -23.19
N SER A 24 0.46 4.91 -23.05
CA SER A 24 -0.21 4.48 -21.81
C SER A 24 0.26 3.09 -21.38
N MET A 25 0.27 2.10 -22.28
CA MET A 25 0.75 0.75 -21.96
C MET A 25 2.24 0.70 -21.58
N ILE A 26 3.10 1.49 -22.22
CA ILE A 26 4.53 1.58 -21.86
C ILE A 26 4.68 2.19 -20.45
N LEU A 27 3.88 3.20 -20.12
CA LEU A 27 3.88 3.80 -18.78
C LEU A 27 3.41 2.80 -17.71
N LEU A 28 2.42 1.95 -18.01
CA LEU A 28 2.00 0.88 -17.09
C LEU A 28 3.12 -0.14 -16.85
N LEU A 29 3.71 -0.65 -17.93
CA LEU A 29 4.73 -1.69 -17.86
C LEU A 29 5.98 -1.16 -17.15
N SER A 30 6.42 0.05 -17.48
CA SER A 30 7.55 0.68 -16.80
C SER A 30 7.28 0.81 -15.30
N ARG A 31 6.08 1.26 -14.89
CA ARG A 31 5.71 1.34 -13.46
C ARG A 31 5.60 -0.01 -12.77
N LEU A 32 5.15 -1.07 -13.45
CA LEU A 32 5.13 -2.43 -12.89
C LEU A 32 6.55 -2.96 -12.68
N ILE A 33 7.47 -2.69 -13.61
CA ILE A 33 8.83 -3.26 -13.64
C ILE A 33 9.81 -2.47 -12.76
N LEU A 34 9.68 -1.15 -12.68
CA LEU A 34 10.60 -0.25 -11.97
C LEU A 34 10.91 -0.68 -10.52
N PRO A 35 9.93 -1.14 -9.70
CA PRO A 35 10.23 -1.62 -8.34
C PRO A 35 11.12 -2.86 -8.31
N PHE A 36 10.97 -3.77 -9.28
CA PHE A 36 11.76 -5.00 -9.32
C PHE A 36 13.18 -4.77 -9.85
N VAL A 37 13.33 -3.89 -10.84
CA VAL A 37 14.63 -3.60 -11.47
C VAL A 37 15.48 -2.66 -10.60
N VAL A 38 14.89 -1.57 -10.10
CA VAL A 38 15.65 -0.53 -9.38
C VAL A 38 15.80 -0.87 -7.90
N HIS A 39 14.75 -1.39 -7.26
CA HIS A 39 14.74 -1.55 -5.80
C HIS A 39 15.08 -2.97 -5.33
N LYS A 40 15.42 -3.88 -6.27
CA LYS A 40 15.76 -5.30 -6.02
C LYS A 40 14.84 -5.95 -4.97
N ILE A 41 13.55 -5.68 -5.07
CA ILE A 41 12.58 -6.15 -4.07
C ILE A 41 12.46 -7.67 -4.21
N PRO A 42 12.67 -8.46 -3.14
CA PRO A 42 12.46 -9.89 -3.20
C PRO A 42 11.01 -10.16 -3.65
N ARG A 43 10.85 -11.02 -4.66
CA ARG A 43 9.53 -11.38 -5.18
C ARG A 43 8.70 -11.93 -4.03
N SER A 44 7.68 -11.19 -3.58
CA SER A 44 6.74 -11.74 -2.60
C SER A 44 5.99 -12.87 -3.30
N LYS A 45 6.12 -14.10 -2.81
CA LYS A 45 5.36 -15.27 -3.30
C LYS A 45 3.85 -15.19 -2.95
N GLY A 46 3.37 -14.01 -2.52
CA GLY A 46 2.05 -13.79 -1.97
C GLY A 46 1.03 -13.22 -2.96
N SER A 47 -0.22 -13.13 -2.51
CA SER A 47 -1.38 -12.63 -3.27
C SER A 47 -1.26 -11.18 -3.76
N GLY A 48 -0.34 -10.39 -3.19
CA GLY A 48 -0.14 -8.98 -3.54
C GLY A 48 0.43 -8.75 -4.95
N PHE A 49 1.21 -9.69 -5.49
CA PHE A 49 1.79 -9.58 -6.84
C PHE A 49 0.79 -9.90 -7.96
N TRP A 50 -0.20 -10.74 -7.67
CA TRP A 50 -1.11 -11.28 -8.68
C TRP A 50 -2.11 -10.25 -9.19
N ILE A 51 -2.65 -9.38 -8.33
CA ILE A 51 -3.68 -8.41 -8.74
C ILE A 51 -3.12 -7.38 -9.74
N PRO A 52 -1.96 -6.73 -9.51
CA PRO A 52 -1.38 -5.80 -10.49
C PRO A 52 -1.05 -6.47 -11.83
N THR A 53 -0.59 -7.72 -11.81
CA THR A 53 -0.29 -8.49 -13.03
C THR A 53 -1.56 -8.74 -13.85
N VAL A 54 -2.64 -9.18 -13.18
CA VAL A 54 -3.95 -9.39 -13.82
C VAL A 54 -4.53 -8.09 -14.35
N GLN A 55 -4.33 -6.96 -13.63
CA GLN A 55 -4.74 -5.65 -14.12
C GLN A 55 -4.01 -5.23 -15.40
N VAL A 56 -2.69 -5.42 -15.50
CA VAL A 56 -1.94 -5.12 -16.74
C VAL A 56 -2.44 -5.98 -17.90
N PHE A 57 -2.69 -7.27 -17.65
CA PHE A 57 -3.29 -8.15 -18.65
C PHE A 57 -4.66 -7.64 -19.09
N ALA A 58 -5.53 -7.26 -18.16
CA ALA A 58 -6.85 -6.73 -18.46
C ALA A 58 -6.79 -5.39 -19.21
N SER A 59 -5.86 -4.49 -18.84
CA SER A 59 -5.59 -3.23 -19.54
C SER A 59 -5.18 -3.44 -20.99
N PHE A 60 -4.25 -4.38 -21.22
CA PHE A 60 -3.83 -4.73 -22.58
C PHE A 60 -5.01 -5.25 -23.41
N ASN A 61 -5.79 -6.17 -22.84
CA ASN A 61 -6.97 -6.73 -23.53
C ASN A 61 -8.01 -5.67 -23.86
N LEU A 62 -8.30 -4.74 -22.95
CA LEU A 62 -9.27 -3.66 -23.19
C LEU A 62 -8.83 -2.73 -24.33
N LEU A 63 -7.56 -2.32 -24.36
CA LEU A 63 -7.06 -1.44 -25.42
C LEU A 63 -7.00 -2.17 -26.77
N LEU A 64 -6.57 -3.44 -26.76
CA LEU A 64 -6.53 -4.27 -27.95
C LEU A 64 -7.93 -4.57 -28.50
N SER A 65 -8.92 -4.82 -27.63
CA SER A 65 -10.29 -5.08 -28.05
C SER A 65 -10.94 -3.89 -28.74
N ILE A 66 -10.73 -2.67 -28.22
CA ILE A 66 -11.22 -1.44 -28.84
C ILE A 66 -10.57 -1.23 -30.21
N LEU A 67 -9.26 -1.45 -30.31
CA LEU A 67 -8.53 -1.31 -31.57
C LEU A 67 -9.05 -2.28 -32.65
N LEU A 68 -9.35 -3.52 -32.27
CA LEU A 68 -9.77 -4.57 -33.20
C LEU A 68 -11.27 -4.59 -33.49
N SER A 69 -12.12 -4.08 -32.60
CA SER A 69 -13.58 -4.05 -32.80
C SER A 69 -14.06 -2.82 -33.58
N ILE A 70 -13.41 -1.66 -33.46
CA ILE A 70 -13.88 -0.37 -34.02
C ILE A 70 -13.14 0.02 -35.32
N ASN A 71 -12.58 -0.97 -36.04
CA ASN A 71 -11.89 -0.79 -37.33
C ASN A 71 -10.85 0.36 -37.35
N PHE A 72 -9.95 0.42 -36.36
CA PHE A 72 -8.85 1.41 -36.37
C PHE A 72 -7.85 1.18 -37.51
N LEU A 73 -7.67 -0.08 -37.91
CA LEU A 73 -6.72 -0.51 -38.93
C LEU A 73 -7.46 -1.12 -40.11
N LYS A 74 -7.00 -0.83 -41.33
CA LYS A 74 -7.50 -1.43 -42.57
C LYS A 74 -7.12 -2.91 -42.64
N PHE A 75 -7.97 -3.78 -42.12
CA PHE A 75 -7.82 -5.24 -42.28
C PHE A 75 -8.91 -5.81 -43.18
N LYS A 76 -8.52 -6.64 -44.17
CA LYS A 76 -9.47 -7.51 -44.86
C LYS A 76 -9.93 -8.62 -43.90
N LYS A 77 -11.23 -8.67 -43.58
CA LYS A 77 -11.81 -9.66 -42.67
C LYS A 77 -11.89 -11.05 -43.35
N ARG A 78 -10.96 -11.96 -43.08
CA ARG A 78 -10.89 -13.34 -43.62
C ARG A 78 -10.74 -14.44 -42.55
N HIS A 79 -10.33 -14.11 -41.31
CA HIS A 79 -9.99 -15.09 -40.27
C HIS A 79 -10.92 -15.05 -39.06
N TRP A 80 -11.06 -16.18 -38.34
CA TRP A 80 -11.90 -16.32 -37.13
C TRP A 80 -11.54 -15.32 -36.01
N TRP A 81 -10.27 -14.92 -35.92
CA TRP A 81 -9.77 -13.87 -35.02
C TRP A 81 -10.27 -12.46 -35.35
N GLN A 82 -11.15 -12.28 -36.34
CA GLN A 82 -11.79 -10.99 -36.68
C GLN A 82 -13.29 -10.99 -36.33
N SER A 83 -13.75 -11.97 -35.54
CA SER A 83 -15.12 -12.00 -35.04
C SER A 83 -15.38 -10.84 -34.10
N CYS A 84 -16.43 -10.05 -34.39
CA CYS A 84 -16.93 -9.01 -33.49
C CYS A 84 -17.23 -9.55 -32.09
N TYR A 85 -17.74 -10.78 -31.99
CA TYR A 85 -18.05 -11.40 -30.70
C TYR A 85 -16.80 -11.69 -29.87
N LEU A 86 -15.69 -12.06 -30.51
CA LEU A 86 -14.45 -12.30 -29.79
C LEU A 86 -13.98 -10.98 -29.16
N TRP A 87 -13.80 -9.93 -29.96
CA TRP A 87 -13.21 -8.69 -29.47
C TRP A 87 -14.17 -7.81 -28.69
N ALA A 88 -15.37 -7.52 -29.22
CA ALA A 88 -16.31 -6.59 -28.61
C ALA A 88 -17.12 -7.19 -27.45
N VAL A 89 -17.25 -8.53 -27.38
CA VAL A 89 -18.03 -9.19 -26.30
C VAL A 89 -17.13 -9.88 -25.30
N TRP A 90 -16.23 -10.77 -25.72
CA TRP A 90 -15.40 -11.55 -24.80
C TRP A 90 -14.15 -10.80 -24.32
N ILE A 91 -13.38 -10.20 -25.22
CA ILE A 91 -12.14 -9.53 -24.82
C ILE A 91 -12.43 -8.17 -24.18
N GLU A 92 -13.30 -7.34 -24.77
CA GLU A 92 -13.67 -6.03 -24.20
C GLU A 92 -14.39 -6.16 -22.85
N GLY A 93 -15.36 -7.07 -22.77
CA GLY A 93 -16.18 -7.29 -21.59
C GLY A 93 -15.42 -8.02 -20.47
N PRO A 94 -15.55 -9.35 -20.34
CA PRO A 94 -15.00 -10.08 -19.21
C PRO A 94 -13.47 -10.01 -19.11
N PHE A 95 -12.70 -10.10 -20.20
CA PHE A 95 -11.23 -10.11 -20.09
C PHE A 95 -10.59 -8.71 -20.06
N GLY A 96 -11.34 -7.66 -20.36
CA GLY A 96 -10.89 -6.28 -20.41
C GLY A 96 -11.48 -5.48 -19.25
N PHE A 97 -12.57 -4.77 -19.52
CA PHE A 97 -13.19 -3.85 -18.57
C PHE A 97 -13.70 -4.57 -17.31
N GLY A 98 -14.39 -5.70 -17.47
CA GLY A 98 -14.94 -6.48 -16.37
C GLY A 98 -13.85 -7.01 -15.43
N LEU A 99 -12.73 -7.49 -15.97
CA LEU A 99 -11.58 -7.93 -15.19
C LEU A 99 -10.90 -6.76 -14.46
N LEU A 100 -10.71 -5.62 -15.12
CA LEU A 100 -10.15 -4.41 -14.49
C LEU A 100 -11.00 -3.97 -13.29
N LEU A 101 -12.30 -3.89 -13.48
CA LEU A 101 -13.23 -3.47 -12.43
C LEU A 101 -13.33 -4.51 -11.31
N SER A 102 -13.37 -5.80 -11.65
CA SER A 102 -13.37 -6.89 -10.67
C SER A 102 -12.10 -6.87 -9.81
N CYS A 103 -10.93 -6.57 -10.39
CA CYS A 103 -9.71 -6.37 -9.63
C CYS A 103 -9.81 -5.20 -8.65
N ARG A 104 -10.49 -4.10 -9.02
CA ARG A 104 -10.72 -2.95 -8.13
C ARG A 104 -11.66 -3.27 -6.99
N ILE A 105 -12.76 -3.96 -7.28
CA ILE A 105 -13.70 -4.41 -6.26
C ILE A 105 -12.98 -5.36 -5.29
N ALA A 106 -12.15 -6.27 -5.79
CA ALA A 106 -11.33 -7.14 -4.95
C ALA A 106 -10.35 -6.36 -4.06
N GLN A 107 -9.70 -5.31 -4.59
CA GLN A 107 -8.83 -4.42 -3.80
C GLN A 107 -9.62 -3.67 -2.73
N ALA A 108 -10.75 -3.03 -3.09
CA ALA A 108 -11.61 -2.32 -2.14
C ALA A 108 -12.16 -3.25 -1.05
N PHE A 109 -12.51 -4.48 -1.39
CA PHE A 109 -12.93 -5.51 -0.43
C PHE A 109 -11.80 -5.88 0.54
N GLN A 110 -10.57 -6.06 0.05
CA GLN A 110 -9.41 -6.31 0.91
C GLN A 110 -9.18 -5.16 1.88
N LEU A 111 -9.24 -3.91 1.38
CA LEU A 111 -9.11 -2.71 2.20
C LEU A 111 -10.24 -2.65 3.24
N TYR A 112 -11.49 -2.90 2.84
CA TYR A 112 -12.63 -2.93 3.77
C TYR A 112 -12.40 -3.90 4.93
N TYR A 113 -11.93 -5.12 4.67
CA TYR A 113 -11.69 -6.08 5.75
C TYR A 113 -10.54 -5.67 6.66
N ILE A 114 -9.44 -5.18 6.09
CA ILE A 114 -8.26 -4.76 6.86
C ILE A 114 -8.59 -3.54 7.72
N PHE A 115 -9.25 -2.54 7.15
CA PHE A 115 -9.45 -1.25 7.78
C PHE A 115 -10.74 -1.17 8.61
N VAL A 116 -11.86 -1.69 8.09
CA VAL A 116 -13.16 -1.62 8.78
C VAL A 116 -13.36 -2.82 9.71
N LYS A 117 -13.17 -4.04 9.19
CA LYS A 117 -13.37 -5.26 9.99
C LYS A 117 -12.17 -5.66 10.84
N ARG A 118 -11.03 -4.96 10.70
CA ARG A 118 -9.78 -5.22 11.42
C ARG A 118 -9.32 -6.68 11.33
N CYS A 119 -9.66 -7.32 10.22
CA CYS A 119 -9.44 -8.74 10.00
C CYS A 119 -8.88 -9.01 8.60
N LEU A 120 -8.22 -10.15 8.43
CA LEU A 120 -7.93 -10.64 7.09
C LEU A 120 -9.23 -10.93 6.34
N PRO A 121 -9.28 -10.68 5.02
CA PRO A 121 -10.45 -11.00 4.22
C PRO A 121 -10.71 -12.51 4.29
N PRO A 122 -11.98 -12.94 4.51
CA PRO A 122 -12.33 -14.34 4.71
C PRO A 122 -12.10 -15.18 3.45
N ILE A 123 -12.15 -14.54 2.28
CA ILE A 123 -11.98 -15.16 0.98
C ILE A 123 -10.67 -14.64 0.38
N ARG A 124 -9.81 -15.57 -0.04
CA ARG A 124 -8.56 -15.23 -0.74
C ARG A 124 -8.87 -14.61 -2.10
N SER A 125 -8.06 -13.65 -2.52
CA SER A 125 -8.31 -12.87 -3.75
C SER A 125 -8.43 -13.72 -5.02
N TYR A 126 -7.68 -14.82 -5.12
CA TYR A 126 -7.75 -15.71 -6.29
C TYR A 126 -9.06 -16.50 -6.38
N VAL A 127 -9.82 -16.62 -5.28
CA VAL A 127 -11.17 -17.21 -5.27
C VAL A 127 -12.21 -16.12 -5.47
N PHE A 128 -12.03 -14.97 -4.83
CA PHE A 128 -12.97 -13.86 -4.89
C PHE A 128 -13.06 -13.22 -6.28
N LEU A 129 -11.93 -13.09 -6.98
CA LEU A 129 -11.87 -12.44 -8.28
C LEU A 129 -12.71 -13.18 -9.36
N PRO A 130 -12.57 -14.51 -9.57
CA PRO A 130 -13.45 -15.24 -10.47
C PRO A 130 -14.93 -15.12 -10.14
N LEU A 131 -15.29 -15.09 -8.85
CA LEU A 131 -16.68 -14.97 -8.41
C LEU A 131 -17.31 -13.63 -8.85
N ILE A 132 -16.58 -12.52 -8.69
CA ILE A 132 -17.05 -11.20 -9.15
C ILE A 132 -17.09 -11.10 -10.68
N LEU A 133 -16.27 -11.90 -11.37
CA LEU A 133 -16.24 -11.92 -12.83
C LEU A 133 -17.39 -12.72 -13.46
N LEU A 134 -18.05 -13.61 -12.71
CA LEU A 134 -19.13 -14.47 -13.22
C LEU A 134 -20.27 -13.70 -13.93
N PRO A 135 -20.79 -12.57 -13.41
CA PRO A 135 -21.82 -11.79 -14.11
C PRO A 135 -21.36 -11.31 -15.50
N TRP A 136 -20.08 -10.97 -15.66
CA TRP A 136 -19.50 -10.57 -16.95
C TRP A 136 -19.43 -11.73 -17.94
N ILE A 137 -19.00 -12.90 -17.45
CA ILE A 137 -18.93 -14.12 -18.27
C ILE A 137 -20.34 -14.56 -18.69
N ALA A 138 -21.29 -14.56 -17.75
CA ALA A 138 -22.68 -14.90 -18.02
C ALA A 138 -23.32 -13.93 -19.03
N GLY A 139 -23.08 -12.63 -18.88
CA GLY A 139 -23.51 -11.61 -19.83
C GLY A 139 -22.93 -11.84 -21.23
N ALA A 140 -21.61 -12.05 -21.32
CA ALA A 140 -20.94 -12.34 -22.59
C ALA A 140 -21.47 -13.61 -23.28
N ALA A 141 -21.68 -14.68 -22.51
CA ALA A 141 -22.27 -15.92 -23.02
C ALA A 141 -23.69 -15.70 -23.54
N PHE A 142 -24.53 -14.98 -22.80
CA PHE A 142 -25.90 -14.67 -23.21
C PHE A 142 -25.93 -13.87 -24.52
N MET A 143 -25.08 -12.85 -24.65
CA MET A 143 -24.98 -12.05 -25.88
C MET A 143 -24.43 -12.87 -27.05
N HIS A 144 -23.49 -13.78 -26.82
CA HIS A 144 -22.98 -14.66 -27.85
C HIS A 144 -24.06 -15.66 -28.35
N ILE A 145 -24.90 -16.17 -27.45
CA ILE A 145 -26.02 -17.07 -27.82
C ILE A 145 -27.08 -16.32 -28.63
N ARG A 146 -27.42 -15.10 -28.22
CA ARG A 146 -28.46 -14.29 -28.85
C ARG A 146 -28.03 -13.62 -30.16
N LYS A 147 -26.72 -13.56 -30.40
CA LYS A 147 -26.09 -12.99 -31.59
C LYS A 147 -26.66 -11.65 -32.08
N PRO A 148 -26.67 -10.59 -31.26
CA PRO A 148 -27.24 -9.30 -31.66
C PRO A 148 -26.26 -8.37 -32.42
N LEU A 149 -24.96 -8.69 -32.51
CA LEU A 149 -24.00 -7.87 -33.24
C LEU A 149 -24.09 -8.07 -34.75
N ASN A 150 -24.05 -6.95 -35.49
CA ASN A 150 -23.90 -6.93 -36.95
C ASN A 150 -22.43 -7.02 -37.40
N TYR A 151 -22.17 -6.97 -38.72
CA TYR A 151 -20.83 -7.07 -39.32
C TYR A 151 -19.89 -5.88 -39.01
N ARG A 152 -20.46 -4.76 -38.56
CA ARG A 152 -19.77 -3.56 -38.07
C ARG A 152 -19.61 -3.56 -36.55
N CYS A 153 -20.01 -4.65 -35.88
CA CYS A 153 -20.00 -4.82 -34.42
C CYS A 153 -20.99 -3.92 -33.64
N HIS A 154 -22.04 -3.42 -34.30
CA HIS A 154 -23.13 -2.69 -33.62
C HIS A 154 -24.16 -3.67 -33.07
N MET A 155 -24.67 -3.39 -31.88
CA MET A 155 -25.49 -4.27 -31.06
C MET A 155 -26.98 -3.88 -30.98
N GLY A 156 -27.42 -2.78 -31.62
CA GLY A 156 -28.81 -2.32 -31.53
C GLY A 156 -29.17 -1.76 -30.15
N PHE A 157 -30.07 -0.78 -30.11
CA PHE A 157 -30.40 -0.04 -28.87
C PHE A 157 -30.92 -0.94 -27.73
N GLN A 158 -31.68 -1.99 -28.04
CA GLN A 158 -32.27 -2.89 -27.06
C GLN A 158 -31.23 -3.63 -26.19
N TRP A 159 -30.03 -3.87 -26.72
CA TRP A 159 -28.95 -4.57 -26.03
C TRP A 159 -28.01 -3.64 -25.27
N ILE A 160 -28.07 -2.33 -25.53
CA ILE A 160 -27.30 -1.32 -24.78
C ILE A 160 -27.75 -1.30 -23.32
N ILE A 161 -29.06 -1.31 -23.07
CA ILE A 161 -29.64 -1.19 -21.72
C ILE A 161 -29.08 -2.24 -20.75
N PRO A 162 -29.11 -3.56 -21.05
CA PRO A 162 -28.55 -4.57 -20.13
C PRO A 162 -27.03 -4.46 -19.98
N VAL A 163 -26.29 -4.08 -21.03
CA VAL A 163 -24.84 -3.89 -20.96
C VAL A 163 -24.48 -2.73 -20.03
N VAL A 164 -25.14 -1.58 -20.21
CA VAL A 164 -24.96 -0.39 -19.36
C VAL A 164 -25.36 -0.71 -17.92
N SER A 165 -26.46 -1.44 -17.72
CA SER A 165 -26.90 -1.86 -16.38
C SER A 165 -25.83 -2.67 -15.64
N LEU A 166 -25.17 -3.61 -16.32
CA LEU A 166 -24.07 -4.40 -15.74
C LEU A 166 -22.87 -3.54 -15.36
N HIS A 167 -22.50 -2.58 -16.21
CA HIS A 167 -21.42 -1.63 -15.96
C HIS A 167 -21.73 -0.73 -14.75
N THR A 168 -22.94 -0.17 -14.71
CA THR A 168 -23.40 0.72 -13.62
C THR A 168 -23.49 -0.02 -12.29
N LEU A 169 -24.04 -1.24 -12.25
CA LEU A 169 -24.10 -2.06 -11.04
C LEU A 169 -22.70 -2.33 -10.46
N SER A 170 -21.73 -2.57 -11.34
CA SER A 170 -20.34 -2.81 -10.94
C SER A 170 -19.69 -1.56 -10.35
N ILE A 171 -19.98 -0.35 -10.89
CA ILE A 171 -19.56 0.92 -10.28
C ILE A 171 -20.23 1.10 -8.91
N ILE A 172 -21.54 0.88 -8.80
CA ILE A 172 -22.28 1.05 -7.55
C ILE A 172 -21.69 0.16 -6.46
N ALA A 173 -21.36 -1.10 -6.78
CA ALA A 173 -20.68 -1.99 -5.85
C ALA A 173 -19.33 -1.40 -5.38
N LEU A 174 -18.52 -0.88 -6.31
CA LEU A 174 -17.23 -0.24 -5.98
C LEU A 174 -17.41 0.99 -5.09
N VAL A 175 -18.40 1.85 -5.39
CA VAL A 175 -18.76 3.02 -4.56
C VAL A 175 -19.20 2.58 -3.16
N GLY A 176 -20.02 1.53 -3.06
CA GLY A 176 -20.49 1.00 -1.77
C GLY A 176 -19.33 0.52 -0.88
N PHE A 177 -18.42 -0.29 -1.42
CA PHE A 177 -17.24 -0.73 -0.68
C PHE A 177 -16.34 0.44 -0.29
N THR A 178 -16.13 1.40 -1.18
CA THR A 178 -15.28 2.57 -0.92
C THR A 178 -15.89 3.52 0.11
N GLY A 179 -17.18 3.78 0.01
CA GLY A 179 -17.92 4.63 0.93
C GLY A 179 -17.93 4.07 2.35
N ALA A 180 -17.98 2.74 2.50
CA ALA A 180 -17.89 2.08 3.80
C ALA A 180 -16.55 2.29 4.51
N ILE A 181 -15.50 2.71 3.78
CA ILE A 181 -14.15 2.93 4.30
C ILE A 181 -13.89 4.45 4.51
N ARG A 182 -14.86 5.33 4.22
CA ARG A 182 -14.68 6.79 4.23
C ARG A 182 -14.31 7.38 5.59
N HIS A 183 -14.73 6.74 6.69
CA HIS A 183 -14.54 7.24 8.05
C HIS A 183 -13.15 6.95 8.64
N ILE A 184 -12.26 6.34 7.86
CA ILE A 184 -10.94 5.95 8.31
C ILE A 184 -9.97 7.00 7.82
N ASP A 185 -9.32 7.70 8.75
CA ASP A 185 -8.26 8.64 8.44
C ASP A 185 -7.04 7.87 7.94
N PHE A 186 -6.96 7.72 6.62
CA PHE A 186 -5.79 7.15 6.00
C PHE A 186 -4.62 8.09 6.19
N ARG A 187 -3.48 7.54 6.65
CA ARG A 187 -2.20 8.27 6.74
C ARG A 187 -1.67 8.73 5.37
N PHE A 188 -2.32 8.27 4.30
CA PHE A 188 -1.98 8.53 2.92
C PHE A 188 -3.25 8.82 2.13
N ASP A 189 -3.16 9.58 1.04
CA ASP A 189 -4.27 9.92 0.15
C ASP A 189 -4.89 8.70 -0.61
N GLU A 190 -4.75 7.45 -0.13
CA GLU A 190 -5.27 6.23 -0.79
C GLU A 190 -6.78 6.30 -1.03
N LEU A 191 -7.55 6.76 -0.04
CA LEU A 191 -9.00 6.91 -0.19
C LEU A 191 -9.34 7.99 -1.22
N ARG A 192 -8.60 9.11 -1.19
CA ARG A 192 -8.75 10.19 -2.17
C ARG A 192 -8.46 9.66 -3.56
N ASP A 193 -7.35 8.96 -3.75
CA ASP A 193 -6.98 8.30 -5.00
C ASP A 193 -8.09 7.34 -5.46
N LEU A 194 -8.63 6.50 -4.57
CA LEU A 194 -9.70 5.56 -4.88
C LEU A 194 -10.98 6.25 -5.36
N TRP A 195 -11.37 7.36 -4.74
CA TRP A 195 -12.46 8.20 -5.21
C TRP A 195 -12.16 8.86 -6.57
N HIS A 196 -10.92 9.29 -6.83
CA HIS A 196 -10.54 9.81 -8.16
C HIS A 196 -10.63 8.71 -9.23
N GLY A 197 -10.22 7.48 -8.91
CA GLY A 197 -10.38 6.34 -9.82
C GLY A 197 -11.83 6.02 -10.13
N ILE A 198 -12.72 6.07 -9.13
CA ILE A 198 -14.17 5.92 -9.32
C ILE A 198 -14.72 7.03 -10.22
N LEU A 199 -14.31 8.28 -9.99
CA LEU A 199 -14.72 9.43 -10.81
C LEU A 199 -14.33 9.23 -12.29
N VAL A 200 -13.08 8.84 -12.55
CA VAL A 200 -12.58 8.58 -13.91
C VAL A 200 -13.29 7.38 -14.54
N LEU A 201 -13.56 6.32 -13.78
CA LEU A 201 -14.31 5.15 -14.25
C LEU A 201 -15.75 5.51 -14.64
N ALA A 202 -16.46 6.26 -13.79
CA ALA A 202 -17.82 6.71 -14.06
C ALA A 202 -17.87 7.63 -15.29
N SER A 203 -16.91 8.55 -15.40
CA SER A 203 -16.77 9.45 -16.55
C SER A 203 -16.47 8.66 -17.83
N SER A 204 -15.59 7.65 -17.77
CA SER A 204 -15.26 6.80 -18.92
C SER A 204 -16.46 5.99 -19.41
N ILE A 205 -17.31 5.47 -18.51
CA ILE A 205 -18.53 4.78 -18.90
C ILE A 205 -19.52 5.76 -19.53
N GLY A 206 -19.65 6.97 -18.99
CA GLY A 206 -20.48 8.02 -19.59
C GLY A 206 -20.06 8.34 -21.02
N VAL A 207 -18.75 8.51 -21.26
CA VAL A 207 -18.21 8.72 -22.62
C VAL A 207 -18.43 7.51 -23.51
N TRP A 208 -18.25 6.29 -23.00
CA TRP A 208 -18.48 5.06 -23.77
C TRP A 208 -19.95 4.95 -24.22
N VAL A 209 -20.89 5.18 -23.31
CA VAL A 209 -22.34 5.17 -23.63
C VAL A 209 -22.69 6.26 -24.64
N ALA A 210 -22.19 7.48 -24.43
CA ALA A 210 -22.44 8.59 -25.35
C ALA A 210 -21.89 8.29 -26.75
N ALA A 211 -20.63 7.84 -26.84
CA ALA A 211 -20.00 7.49 -28.11
C ALA A 211 -20.75 6.36 -28.82
N TYR A 212 -21.20 5.36 -28.08
CA TYR A 212 -21.94 4.22 -28.62
C TYR A 212 -23.32 4.63 -29.15
N ILE A 213 -24.12 5.36 -28.37
CA ILE A 213 -25.44 5.86 -28.79
C ILE A 213 -25.29 6.76 -30.01
N LEU A 214 -24.31 7.66 -29.99
CA LEU A 214 -24.09 8.61 -31.06
C LEU A 214 -23.69 7.92 -32.38
N ASN A 215 -22.89 6.87 -32.29
CA ASN A 215 -22.48 6.04 -33.43
C ASN A 215 -23.61 5.10 -33.91
N GLU A 216 -24.59 4.78 -33.07
CA GLU A 216 -25.76 3.98 -33.45
C GLU A 216 -26.84 4.82 -34.15
N ILE A 217 -27.05 6.07 -33.70
CA ILE A 217 -28.10 6.96 -34.23
C ILE A 217 -27.66 7.63 -35.55
N HIS A 218 -26.39 8.03 -35.64
CA HIS A 218 -25.85 8.83 -36.74
C HIS A 218 -24.77 8.07 -37.50
N ASP A 219 -25.12 6.90 -38.03
CA ASP A 219 -24.19 6.03 -38.76
C ASP A 219 -23.82 6.57 -40.16
N ASP A 220 -24.54 7.59 -40.62
CA ASP A 220 -24.34 8.33 -41.86
C ASP A 220 -23.27 9.44 -41.72
N ILE A 221 -22.98 9.88 -40.49
CA ILE A 221 -22.07 10.99 -40.22
C ILE A 221 -20.63 10.50 -40.02
N SER A 222 -19.86 10.52 -41.11
CA SER A 222 -18.46 10.05 -41.14
C SER A 222 -17.51 10.71 -40.11
N TRP A 223 -17.58 12.03 -39.89
CA TRP A 223 -16.70 12.72 -38.93
C TRP A 223 -16.99 12.33 -37.48
N LEU A 224 -18.26 12.03 -37.18
CA LEU A 224 -18.73 11.64 -35.87
C LEU A 224 -18.25 10.24 -35.49
N GLN A 225 -18.24 9.31 -36.46
CA GLN A 225 -17.68 7.97 -36.30
C GLN A 225 -16.16 8.01 -36.03
N VAL A 226 -15.43 8.91 -36.69
CA VAL A 226 -13.98 9.10 -36.48
C VAL A 226 -13.72 9.74 -35.10
N ALA A 227 -14.52 10.73 -34.70
CA ALA A 227 -14.41 11.37 -33.40
C ALA A 227 -14.76 10.42 -32.25
N SER A 228 -15.83 9.63 -32.38
CA SER A 228 -16.29 8.70 -31.34
C SER A 228 -15.25 7.61 -31.08
N ARG A 229 -14.68 6.98 -32.12
CA ARG A 229 -13.63 5.96 -31.94
C ARG A 229 -12.37 6.56 -31.34
N PHE A 230 -11.94 7.75 -31.80
CA PHE A 230 -10.80 8.46 -31.23
C PHE A 230 -10.98 8.68 -29.72
N LEU A 231 -12.14 9.22 -29.31
CA LEU A 231 -12.46 9.46 -27.90
C LEU A 231 -12.48 8.16 -27.09
N LEU A 232 -13.04 7.08 -27.62
CA LEU A 232 -13.10 5.78 -26.92
C LEU A 232 -11.71 5.25 -26.58
N LEU A 233 -10.78 5.23 -27.54
CA LEU A 233 -9.44 4.68 -27.31
C LEU A 233 -8.59 5.58 -26.41
N VAL A 234 -8.70 6.91 -26.56
CA VAL A 234 -8.00 7.86 -25.68
C VAL A 234 -8.52 7.76 -24.24
N MET A 235 -9.84 7.74 -24.05
CA MET A 235 -10.44 7.59 -22.72
C MET A 235 -10.11 6.25 -22.09
N ALA A 236 -10.07 5.16 -22.86
CA ALA A 236 -9.62 3.86 -22.36
C ALA A 236 -8.15 3.90 -21.92
N GLY A 237 -7.27 4.61 -22.65
CA GLY A 237 -5.88 4.84 -22.25
C GLY A 237 -5.75 5.63 -20.94
N ILE A 238 -6.53 6.70 -20.79
CA ILE A 238 -6.60 7.51 -19.56
C ILE A 238 -7.12 6.66 -18.40
N LEU A 239 -8.20 5.91 -18.61
CA LEU A 239 -8.81 5.02 -17.61
C LEU A 239 -7.79 4.02 -17.09
N VAL A 240 -7.13 3.30 -18.01
CA VAL A 240 -6.12 2.30 -17.70
C VAL A 240 -4.95 2.92 -16.91
N SER A 241 -4.44 4.07 -17.36
CA SER A 241 -3.34 4.77 -16.69
C SER A 241 -3.72 5.24 -15.30
N THR A 242 -4.94 5.77 -15.14
CA THR A 242 -5.47 6.24 -13.86
C THR A 242 -5.61 5.07 -12.91
N LEU A 243 -6.34 4.03 -13.31
CA LEU A 243 -6.53 2.84 -12.49
C LEU A 243 -5.17 2.29 -12.04
N PHE A 244 -4.22 2.05 -12.93
CA PHE A 244 -2.94 1.50 -12.50
C PHE A 244 -2.15 2.41 -11.55
N SER A 245 -2.23 3.74 -11.73
CA SER A 245 -1.69 4.71 -10.77
C SER A 245 -2.21 4.46 -9.36
N LEU A 246 -3.52 4.19 -9.23
CA LEU A 246 -4.16 3.82 -7.97
C LEU A 246 -3.80 2.42 -7.43
N SER A 247 -3.42 1.44 -8.26
CA SER A 247 -3.03 0.11 -7.74
C SER A 247 -1.58 0.06 -7.33
N SER A 248 -0.76 0.96 -7.87
CA SER A 248 0.65 1.08 -7.51
C SER A 248 0.88 1.92 -6.25
N SER A 249 -0.12 2.70 -5.81
CA SER A 249 -0.07 3.32 -4.49
C SER A 249 -0.23 2.24 -3.40
N GLN A 250 0.94 1.88 -2.86
CA GLN A 250 1.17 1.78 -1.41
C GLN A 250 1.23 0.46 -0.65
N PRO A 251 0.84 -0.76 -1.09
CA PRO A 251 1.32 -1.95 -0.37
C PRO A 251 2.81 -2.18 -0.66
N LEU A 252 3.28 -1.89 -1.89
CA LEU A 252 4.70 -1.97 -2.27
C LEU A 252 5.46 -0.70 -1.91
N LEU A 253 4.83 0.48 -2.04
CA LEU A 253 5.49 1.74 -1.77
C LEU A 253 5.54 2.07 -0.28
N SER A 254 4.65 1.54 0.57
CA SER A 254 4.85 1.58 2.03
C SER A 254 5.99 0.66 2.46
N GLN A 255 6.15 -0.52 1.84
CA GLN A 255 7.34 -1.36 2.02
C GLN A 255 8.61 -0.64 1.56
N ILE A 256 8.54 0.17 0.49
CA ILE A 256 9.66 0.97 0.01
C ILE A 256 9.85 2.23 0.84
N SER A 257 8.82 2.91 1.35
CA SER A 257 8.94 4.17 2.11
C SER A 257 9.37 3.93 3.56
N LEU A 258 8.98 2.78 4.13
CA LEU A 258 9.63 2.24 5.33
C LEU A 258 11.12 1.98 5.08
N ARG A 259 11.52 1.70 3.83
CA ARG A 259 12.89 1.36 3.42
C ARG A 259 13.69 2.55 2.83
N ARG A 260 13.04 3.62 2.39
CA ARG A 260 13.61 4.69 1.54
C ARG A 260 13.68 6.03 2.25
N ARG A 261 13.25 6.13 3.52
CA ARG A 261 13.65 7.25 4.37
C ARG A 261 15.08 7.03 4.86
N GLU A 262 16.01 7.06 3.89
CA GLU A 262 17.46 6.83 4.02
C GLU A 262 17.85 5.47 4.62
N PRO A 263 19.01 4.90 4.28
CA PRO A 263 19.56 3.76 4.99
C PRO A 263 20.14 4.25 6.33
N LEU A 264 19.37 4.99 7.13
CA LEU A 264 19.52 4.77 8.56
C LEU A 264 18.88 3.40 8.77
N GLU A 265 19.70 2.42 9.12
CA GLU A 265 19.23 1.17 9.67
C GLU A 265 18.22 1.50 10.79
N PHE A 266 16.93 1.50 10.45
CA PHE A 266 15.89 1.48 11.47
C PHE A 266 16.02 0.11 12.11
N GLU A 267 16.77 0.09 13.20
CA GLU A 267 17.08 -1.09 14.01
C GLU A 267 15.81 -1.88 14.36
N THR A 268 14.65 -1.21 14.44
CA THR A 268 13.34 -1.82 14.71
C THR A 268 12.21 -1.21 13.88
N MET A 269 11.20 -2.03 13.54
CA MET A 269 9.99 -1.62 12.82
C MET A 269 9.16 -0.57 13.61
N GLY A 270 9.33 -0.50 14.93
CA GLY A 270 8.70 0.51 15.78
C GLY A 270 9.14 1.93 15.44
N LYS A 271 10.44 2.13 15.21
CA LYS A 271 11.00 3.41 14.72
C LYS A 271 10.42 3.77 13.36
N ALA A 272 10.26 2.78 12.48
CA ALA A 272 9.73 2.97 11.12
C ALA A 272 8.23 3.37 11.09
N LEU A 273 7.45 2.96 12.10
CA LEU A 273 6.05 3.36 12.26
C LEU A 273 5.87 4.73 12.93
N GLY A 274 6.97 5.39 13.31
CA GLY A 274 6.97 6.65 14.05
C GLY A 274 6.47 6.48 15.48
N ILE A 275 6.73 5.32 16.10
CA ILE A 275 6.61 5.18 17.55
C ILE A 275 7.77 6.00 18.12
N PRO A 276 7.51 7.05 18.91
CA PRO A 276 8.58 7.84 19.47
C PRO A 276 9.46 6.92 20.33
N ASP A 277 10.77 6.92 20.06
CA ASP A 277 11.72 6.44 21.04
C ASP A 277 11.46 7.26 22.30
N SER A 278 10.98 6.62 23.37
CA SER A 278 10.86 7.24 24.70
C SER A 278 12.23 7.73 25.24
N GLY A 279 13.31 7.56 24.47
CA GLY A 279 14.67 7.99 24.80
C GLY A 279 14.86 9.51 24.90
N LEU A 280 13.96 10.36 24.37
CA LEU A 280 14.10 11.82 24.51
C LEU A 280 13.40 12.41 25.74
N LEU A 281 12.60 11.62 26.48
CA LEU A 281 11.88 12.06 27.69
C LEU A 281 12.23 11.22 28.94
N LEU A 282 13.26 10.37 28.89
CA LEU A 282 13.71 9.55 30.02
C LEU A 282 14.84 10.24 30.80
N GLN A 283 14.66 11.51 31.15
CA GLN A 283 15.50 12.18 32.15
C GLN A 283 14.96 12.02 33.58
N LEU A 284 13.88 11.23 33.77
CA LEU A 284 13.22 11.08 35.07
C LEU A 284 12.62 9.68 35.26
N GLU A 285 13.44 8.63 35.22
CA GLU A 285 13.08 7.37 35.88
C GLU A 285 14.16 7.07 36.92
N PRO A 286 13.82 6.91 38.22
CA PRO A 286 14.81 6.68 39.26
C PRO A 286 15.60 5.42 38.91
N THR A 287 16.91 5.55 38.82
CA THR A 287 17.87 4.44 38.69
C THR A 287 17.77 3.54 39.92
N ALA A 288 16.76 2.66 39.93
CA ALA A 288 16.66 1.58 40.88
C ALA A 288 17.71 0.54 40.47
N ALA A 289 18.62 0.21 41.39
CA ALA A 289 19.59 -0.86 41.19
C ALA A 289 18.84 -2.15 40.84
N ILE A 290 19.06 -2.68 39.63
CA ILE A 290 18.37 -3.88 39.16
C ILE A 290 18.73 -5.05 40.09
N ASN A 291 17.71 -5.63 40.73
CA ASN A 291 17.88 -6.78 41.60
C ASN A 291 17.76 -8.08 40.77
N PRO A 292 18.83 -8.92 40.70
CA PRO A 292 18.81 -10.18 39.95
C PRO A 292 17.77 -11.20 40.44
N SER A 293 17.20 -11.00 41.63
CA SER A 293 16.12 -11.85 42.14
C SER A 293 14.73 -11.48 41.59
N GLU A 294 14.61 -10.41 40.81
CA GLU A 294 13.36 -10.06 40.14
C GLU A 294 13.04 -11.00 38.98
N PRO A 295 11.74 -11.22 38.70
CA PRO A 295 11.35 -12.08 37.59
C PRO A 295 11.80 -11.47 36.25
N LEU A 296 12.37 -12.30 35.36
CA LEU A 296 12.95 -11.86 34.07
C LEU A 296 11.98 -11.00 33.24
N ASP A 297 10.69 -11.29 33.27
CA ASP A 297 9.63 -10.53 32.60
C ASP A 297 9.55 -9.06 33.06
N LYS A 298 9.81 -8.80 34.35
CA LYS A 298 9.89 -7.44 34.89
C LYS A 298 11.19 -6.75 34.46
N LEU A 299 12.30 -7.48 34.46
CA LEU A 299 13.62 -6.97 34.07
C LEU A 299 13.67 -6.61 32.58
N LEU A 300 13.01 -7.40 31.73
CA LEU A 300 12.94 -7.14 30.30
C LEU A 300 12.14 -5.88 29.93
N LEU A 301 11.37 -5.29 30.86
CA LEU A 301 10.74 -3.98 30.64
C LEU A 301 11.78 -2.86 30.60
N ASP A 302 12.86 -2.97 31.39
CA ASP A 302 13.96 -2.02 31.37
C ASP A 302 14.70 -2.08 30.03
N LYS A 303 14.72 -0.96 29.30
CA LYS A 303 15.31 -0.88 27.95
C LYS A 303 16.81 -1.18 27.97
N ARG A 304 17.54 -0.76 29.00
CA ARG A 304 19.00 -0.94 29.09
C ARG A 304 19.33 -2.40 29.40
N PHE A 305 18.63 -2.98 30.37
CA PHE A 305 18.74 -4.41 30.68
C PHE A 305 18.47 -5.25 29.45
N ARG A 306 17.36 -4.97 28.75
CA ARG A 306 16.96 -5.69 27.54
C ARG A 306 18.01 -5.60 26.44
N GLN A 307 18.61 -4.43 26.21
CA GLN A 307 19.68 -4.25 25.23
C GLN A 307 20.94 -5.05 25.58
N SER A 308 21.36 -5.07 26.84
CA SER A 308 22.47 -5.92 27.30
C SER A 308 22.14 -7.41 27.14
N PHE A 309 20.91 -7.81 27.43
CA PHE A 309 20.44 -9.19 27.29
C PHE A 309 20.35 -9.62 25.82
N ILE A 310 19.94 -8.73 24.90
CA ILE A 310 19.98 -8.96 23.45
C ILE A 310 21.41 -9.23 23.00
N ALA A 311 22.37 -8.38 23.36
CA ALA A 311 23.77 -8.55 22.97
C ALA A 311 24.35 -9.89 23.45
N PHE A 312 24.00 -10.31 24.67
CA PHE A 312 24.36 -11.62 25.18
C PHE A 312 23.68 -12.75 24.39
N ALA A 313 22.38 -12.68 24.16
CA ALA A 313 21.64 -13.72 23.46
C ALA A 313 22.10 -13.89 22.00
N ASP A 314 22.42 -12.78 21.31
CA ASP A 314 23.02 -12.79 19.98
C ASP A 314 24.40 -13.48 19.98
N SER A 315 25.22 -13.24 21.02
CA SER A 315 26.50 -13.94 21.19
C SER A 315 26.34 -15.46 21.39
N CYS A 316 25.18 -15.90 21.89
CA CYS A 316 24.82 -17.29 22.06
C CYS A 316 24.07 -17.89 20.85
N LEU A 317 23.89 -17.12 19.76
CA LEU A 317 23.07 -17.50 18.60
C LEU A 317 21.63 -17.86 18.96
N ALA A 318 21.09 -17.24 20.02
CA ALA A 318 19.75 -17.45 20.55
C ALA A 318 18.96 -16.13 20.70
N GLY A 319 19.40 -15.09 20.00
CA GLY A 319 18.86 -13.74 20.07
C GLY A 319 17.43 -13.62 19.56
N GLU A 320 16.96 -14.55 18.71
CA GLU A 320 15.63 -14.53 18.12
C GLU A 320 14.51 -14.40 19.17
N ASN A 321 14.72 -15.00 20.35
CA ASN A 321 13.74 -14.99 21.45
C ASN A 321 13.60 -13.59 22.09
N VAL A 322 14.72 -12.89 22.25
CA VAL A 322 14.75 -11.56 22.87
C VAL A 322 14.33 -10.49 21.88
N HIS A 323 14.76 -10.61 20.62
CA HIS A 323 14.32 -9.73 19.51
C HIS A 323 12.81 -9.85 19.28
N PHE A 324 12.25 -11.06 19.33
CA PHE A 324 10.80 -11.26 19.28
C PHE A 324 10.08 -10.57 20.45
N TYR A 325 10.61 -10.71 21.68
CA TYR A 325 10.03 -10.04 22.84
C TYR A 325 10.02 -8.51 22.67
N ASP A 326 11.12 -7.91 22.22
CA ASP A 326 11.23 -6.46 22.00
C ASP A 326 10.20 -5.99 20.95
N GLU A 327 10.09 -6.67 19.81
CA GLU A 327 9.13 -6.28 18.77
C GLU A 327 7.66 -6.43 19.20
N VAL A 328 7.32 -7.49 19.95
CA VAL A 328 5.97 -7.64 20.50
C VAL A 328 5.69 -6.59 21.58
N HIS A 329 6.69 -6.21 22.37
CA HIS A 329 6.57 -5.11 23.32
C HIS A 329 6.34 -3.76 22.61
N GLU A 330 7.05 -3.49 21.50
CA GLU A 330 6.82 -2.32 20.66
C GLU A 330 5.43 -2.32 20.01
N LEU A 331 4.91 -3.48 19.59
CA LEU A 331 3.51 -3.64 19.16
C LEU A 331 2.53 -3.25 20.28
N GLY A 332 2.84 -3.60 21.53
CA GLY A 332 2.06 -3.26 22.71
C GLY A 332 1.93 -1.74 22.94
N LYS A 333 2.92 -0.95 22.52
CA LYS A 333 2.91 0.53 22.64
C LYS A 333 1.98 1.22 21.65
N ILE A 334 1.54 0.52 20.60
CA ILE A 334 0.65 1.08 19.59
C ILE A 334 -0.78 1.12 20.17
N PRO A 335 -1.44 2.30 20.22
CA PRO A 335 -2.81 2.45 20.75
C PRO A 335 -3.80 1.49 20.10
N LEU A 336 -4.82 1.05 20.86
CA LEU A 336 -5.87 0.15 20.37
C LEU A 336 -6.76 0.81 19.30
N GLU A 337 -6.75 2.13 19.27
CA GLU A 337 -7.44 3.00 18.32
C GLU A 337 -6.72 3.07 16.95
N ASP A 338 -5.46 2.61 16.87
CA ASP A 338 -4.68 2.50 15.61
C ASP A 338 -4.51 1.01 15.21
N PRO A 339 -5.58 0.33 14.75
CA PRO A 339 -5.53 -1.09 14.38
C PRO A 339 -4.65 -1.33 13.15
N VAL A 340 -4.43 -0.30 12.32
CA VAL A 340 -3.69 -0.42 11.06
C VAL A 340 -2.21 -0.66 11.35
N ARG A 341 -1.60 0.20 12.17
CA ARG A 341 -0.21 0.01 12.58
C ARG A 341 -0.01 -1.31 13.31
N ARG A 342 -0.97 -1.71 14.14
CA ARG A 342 -0.95 -3.01 14.84
C ARG A 342 -0.93 -4.19 13.87
N ILE A 343 -1.82 -4.19 12.87
CA ILE A 343 -1.87 -5.25 11.85
C ILE A 343 -0.57 -5.33 11.03
N TYR A 344 0.00 -4.18 10.65
CA TYR A 344 1.26 -4.16 9.91
C TYR A 344 2.43 -4.69 10.74
N MET A 345 2.52 -4.27 12.00
CA MET A 345 3.54 -4.76 12.93
C MET A 345 3.35 -6.26 13.22
N ALA A 346 2.12 -6.71 13.46
CA ALA A 346 1.81 -8.13 13.66
C ALA A 346 2.19 -8.98 12.44
N ARG A 347 1.91 -8.50 11.21
CA ARG A 347 2.36 -9.19 9.98
C ARG A 347 3.88 -9.27 9.90
N HIS A 348 4.58 -8.18 10.20
CA HIS A 348 6.04 -8.17 10.21
C HIS A 348 6.59 -9.22 11.18
N ILE A 349 6.09 -9.24 12.42
CA ILE A 349 6.46 -10.22 13.45
C ILE A 349 6.17 -11.65 12.96
N ILE A 350 4.99 -11.89 12.36
CA ILE A 350 4.64 -13.22 11.85
C ILE A 350 5.60 -13.68 10.75
N GLU A 351 5.99 -12.79 9.83
CA GLU A 351 6.89 -13.13 8.73
C GLU A 351 8.34 -13.34 9.17
N LYS A 352 8.80 -12.57 10.16
CA LYS A 352 10.18 -12.60 10.65
C LYS A 352 10.45 -13.70 11.67
N TYR A 353 9.45 -14.03 12.51
CA TYR A 353 9.63 -14.94 13.65
C TYR A 353 8.71 -16.17 13.67
N ILE A 354 7.49 -16.11 13.12
CA ILE A 354 6.47 -17.17 13.34
C ILE A 354 6.36 -18.15 12.17
N LYS A 355 6.55 -17.72 10.92
CA LYS A 355 6.47 -18.64 9.76
C LYS A 355 7.61 -19.66 9.81
N ALA A 356 7.31 -20.92 9.46
CA ALA A 356 8.33 -21.94 9.31
C ALA A 356 9.33 -21.55 8.21
N GLY A 357 10.62 -21.63 8.51
CA GLY A 357 11.71 -21.19 7.64
C GLY A 357 11.92 -19.66 7.62
N ALA A 358 11.39 -18.94 8.61
CA ALA A 358 11.69 -17.51 8.78
C ALA A 358 13.14 -17.30 9.23
N THR A 359 13.70 -16.12 8.96
CA THR A 359 15.11 -15.82 9.22
C THR A 359 15.46 -15.83 10.71
N MET A 360 14.51 -15.48 11.57
CA MET A 360 14.65 -15.46 13.04
C MET A 360 13.50 -16.26 13.65
N GLU A 361 13.26 -17.46 13.10
CA GLU A 361 12.20 -18.33 13.56
C GLU A 361 12.34 -18.68 15.05
N VAL A 362 11.32 -18.36 15.84
CA VAL A 362 11.31 -18.64 17.28
C VAL A 362 10.84 -20.06 17.57
N ASN A 363 11.41 -20.66 18.61
CA ASN A 363 11.07 -22.01 19.05
C ASN A 363 9.81 -22.01 19.95
N ILE A 364 8.63 -22.02 19.30
CA ILE A 364 7.32 -22.11 19.96
C ILE A 364 6.59 -23.39 19.55
N SER A 365 5.65 -23.81 20.40
CA SER A 365 4.79 -24.96 20.18
C SER A 365 3.99 -24.84 18.88
N HIS A 366 3.73 -25.99 18.24
CA HIS A 366 2.89 -26.03 17.04
C HIS A 366 1.51 -25.43 17.29
N ARG A 367 0.94 -25.63 18.49
CA ARG A 367 -0.35 -25.06 18.88
C ARG A 367 -0.33 -23.53 18.86
N SER A 368 0.61 -22.90 19.57
CA SER A 368 0.74 -21.44 19.62
C SER A 368 0.99 -20.85 18.24
N ARG A 369 1.84 -21.50 17.44
CA ARG A 369 2.07 -21.10 16.05
C ARG A 369 0.80 -21.15 15.21
N GLN A 370 0.02 -22.24 15.31
CA GLN A 370 -1.20 -22.39 14.53
C GLN A 370 -2.28 -21.41 14.96
N GLU A 371 -2.43 -21.14 16.26
CA GLU A 371 -3.34 -20.11 16.78
C GLU A 371 -3.04 -18.73 16.16
N ILE A 372 -1.75 -18.34 16.10
CA ILE A 372 -1.31 -17.09 15.47
C ILE A 372 -1.55 -17.09 13.95
N LEU A 373 -1.27 -18.20 13.26
CA LEU A 373 -1.36 -18.26 11.79
C LEU A 373 -2.79 -18.40 11.26
N THR A 374 -3.72 -18.90 12.08
CA THR A 374 -5.11 -19.13 11.68
C THR A 374 -6.04 -18.00 12.08
N THR A 375 -5.64 -17.14 13.02
CA THR A 375 -6.48 -16.02 13.44
C THR A 375 -6.69 -15.02 12.31
N SER A 376 -7.92 -14.53 12.17
CA SER A 376 -8.24 -13.44 11.26
C SER A 376 -7.97 -12.07 11.87
N ASN A 377 -8.00 -11.96 13.20
CA ASN A 377 -7.86 -10.69 13.93
C ASN A 377 -6.40 -10.44 14.32
N LEU A 378 -5.63 -9.81 13.41
CA LEU A 378 -4.23 -9.46 13.65
C LEU A 378 -4.06 -8.21 14.53
N ALA A 379 -5.14 -7.48 14.82
CA ALA A 379 -5.08 -6.29 15.67
C ALA A 379 -5.21 -6.63 17.18
N ASP A 380 -5.51 -7.89 17.50
CA ASP A 380 -5.74 -8.37 18.86
C ASP A 380 -4.54 -8.04 19.78
N PRO A 381 -4.75 -7.37 20.93
CA PRO A 381 -3.68 -7.15 21.92
C PRO A 381 -3.04 -8.43 22.42
N ASP A 382 -3.79 -9.54 22.48
CA ASP A 382 -3.31 -10.80 23.03
C ASP A 382 -2.78 -11.77 21.95
N LEU A 383 -2.66 -11.32 20.70
CA LEU A 383 -2.27 -12.15 19.54
C LEU A 383 -1.04 -13.03 19.81
N PHE A 384 -0.02 -12.49 20.47
CA PHE A 384 1.25 -13.17 20.71
C PHE A 384 1.42 -13.66 22.17
N ARG A 385 0.39 -13.55 23.02
CA ARG A 385 0.52 -13.80 24.47
C ARG A 385 1.02 -15.20 24.80
N ASN A 386 0.47 -16.22 24.14
CA ASN A 386 0.86 -17.62 24.38
C ASN A 386 2.31 -17.88 23.95
N ALA A 387 2.69 -17.39 22.75
CA ALA A 387 4.05 -17.49 22.24
C ALA A 387 5.06 -16.76 23.15
N LEU A 388 4.74 -15.54 23.59
CA LEU A 388 5.57 -14.80 24.55
C LEU A 388 5.77 -15.57 25.85
N ASN A 389 4.72 -16.16 26.41
CA ASN A 389 4.81 -16.92 27.65
C ASN A 389 5.75 -18.14 27.50
N GLU A 390 5.64 -18.87 26.38
CA GLU A 390 6.54 -19.99 26.09
C GLU A 390 8.00 -19.53 25.97
N LEU A 391 8.24 -18.42 25.24
CA LEU A 391 9.59 -17.90 25.03
C LEU A 391 10.21 -17.30 26.28
N ILE A 392 9.43 -16.64 27.14
CA ILE A 392 9.91 -16.15 28.44
C ILE A 392 10.38 -17.33 29.29
N GLN A 393 9.65 -18.44 29.30
CA GLN A 393 10.08 -19.65 30.01
C GLN A 393 11.35 -20.25 29.40
N LEU A 394 11.46 -20.26 28.07
CA LEU A 394 12.66 -20.72 27.36
C LEU A 394 13.88 -19.85 27.68
N MET A 395 13.73 -18.52 27.69
CA MET A 395 14.81 -17.59 28.07
C MET A 395 15.21 -17.75 29.54
N LYS A 396 14.23 -17.94 30.45
CA LYS A 396 14.50 -18.18 31.88
C LYS A 396 15.31 -19.45 32.10
N THR A 397 14.98 -20.52 31.38
CA THR A 397 15.63 -21.83 31.54
C THR A 397 16.99 -21.92 30.85
N ASN A 398 17.13 -21.32 29.66
CA ASN A 398 18.31 -21.52 28.80
C ASN A 398 19.30 -20.36 28.79
N LEU A 399 18.87 -19.11 29.04
CA LEU A 399 19.73 -17.93 28.87
C LEU A 399 19.99 -17.17 30.17
N ALA A 400 18.97 -17.06 31.04
CA ALA A 400 19.05 -16.18 32.20
C ALA A 400 20.20 -16.54 33.15
N LYS A 401 20.38 -17.84 33.44
CA LYS A 401 21.46 -18.30 34.35
C LYS A 401 22.84 -17.92 33.82
N ASP A 402 23.07 -18.13 32.53
CA ASP A 402 24.38 -17.90 31.90
C ASP A 402 24.65 -16.39 31.75
N TYR A 403 23.60 -15.61 31.51
CA TYR A 403 23.69 -14.15 31.47
C TYR A 403 24.21 -13.57 32.79
N TRP A 404 23.73 -14.05 33.95
CA TRP A 404 24.16 -13.55 35.26
C TRP A 404 25.66 -13.72 35.51
N SER A 405 26.27 -14.75 34.93
CA SER A 405 27.72 -14.99 34.99
C SER A 405 28.50 -14.40 33.81
N SER A 406 27.81 -13.81 32.83
CA SER A 406 28.43 -13.33 31.59
C SER A 406 29.15 -11.99 31.78
N MET A 407 30.11 -11.73 30.90
CA MET A 407 30.78 -10.43 30.83
C MET A 407 29.81 -9.29 30.47
N PHE A 408 28.72 -9.60 29.76
CA PHE A 408 27.68 -8.62 29.41
C PHE A 408 26.97 -8.08 30.65
N PHE A 409 26.58 -8.96 31.57
CA PHE A 409 25.95 -8.54 32.82
C PHE A 409 26.92 -7.77 33.74
N LEU A 410 28.18 -8.22 33.83
CA LEU A 410 29.21 -7.51 34.58
C LEU A 410 29.41 -6.08 34.05
N LYS A 411 29.55 -5.94 32.73
CA LYS A 411 29.67 -4.64 32.07
C LYS A 411 28.43 -3.77 32.29
N PHE A 412 27.23 -4.32 32.12
CA PHE A 412 25.98 -3.60 32.37
C PHE A 412 25.88 -3.09 33.82
N LYS A 413 26.28 -3.90 34.79
CA LYS A 413 26.30 -3.52 36.21
C LYS A 413 27.29 -2.39 36.47
N GLU A 414 28.48 -2.48 35.89
CA GLU A 414 29.52 -1.45 36.00
C GLU A 414 29.04 -0.11 35.41
N GLU A 415 28.49 -0.13 34.19
CA GLU A 415 27.93 1.05 33.51
C GLU A 415 26.79 1.70 34.32
N THR A 416 25.95 0.88 34.96
CA THR A 416 24.86 1.40 35.81
C THR A 416 25.40 2.05 37.08
N SER A 417 26.47 1.51 37.67
CA SER A 417 27.10 2.03 38.89
C SER A 417 27.94 3.29 38.67
N MET A 418 28.63 3.42 37.53
CA MET A 418 29.38 4.65 37.22
C MET A 418 28.45 5.84 37.02
N ARG A 419 27.27 5.60 36.44
CA ARG A 419 26.30 6.66 36.11
C ARG A 419 25.48 7.13 37.31
N SER A 420 25.24 6.27 38.29
CA SER A 420 24.69 6.71 39.58
C SER A 420 25.67 7.63 40.31
N ASN A 421 26.97 7.29 40.27
CA ASN A 421 28.01 8.11 40.91
C ASN A 421 28.19 9.48 40.21
N ASP A 422 28.02 9.55 38.89
CA ASP A 422 28.11 10.79 38.11
C ASP A 422 26.95 11.75 38.41
N HIS A 423 25.73 11.21 38.56
CA HIS A 423 24.56 11.98 39.02
C HIS A 423 24.69 12.47 40.47
N ASP A 424 25.31 11.67 41.34
CA ASP A 424 25.62 12.10 42.72
C ASP A 424 26.70 13.18 42.76
N LEU A 425 27.66 13.16 41.84
CA LEU A 425 28.72 14.18 41.72
C LEU A 425 28.19 15.50 41.15
N GLU A 426 27.34 15.46 40.12
CA GLU A 426 26.64 16.64 39.58
C GLU A 426 25.72 17.28 40.63
N GLN A 427 25.03 16.48 41.44
CA GLN A 427 24.16 16.97 42.51
C GLN A 427 24.95 17.61 43.67
N MET A 428 26.23 17.26 43.85
CA MET A 428 27.12 17.86 44.86
C MET A 428 27.79 19.17 44.37
N THR A 429 27.93 19.37 43.06
CA THR A 429 28.45 20.62 42.46
C THR A 429 27.40 21.70 42.19
N GLY A 430 26.12 21.41 42.47
CA GLY A 430 24.99 22.28 42.16
C GLY A 430 24.61 23.33 43.22
N TRP A 431 25.56 23.95 43.94
CA TRP A 431 25.28 25.12 44.77
C TRP A 431 26.38 26.18 44.65
N ASN A 432 25.94 27.42 44.43
CA ASN A 432 26.69 28.68 44.29
C ASN A 432 27.14 29.06 42.88
N TYR A 433 26.22 29.54 42.04
CA TYR A 433 26.48 30.76 41.25
C TYR A 433 25.15 31.48 40.97
N SER A 434 24.90 32.57 41.70
CA SER A 434 24.06 33.67 41.22
C SER A 434 24.98 34.72 40.60
N PRO A 435 24.65 35.24 39.41
CA PRO A 435 25.03 36.61 39.08
C PRO A 435 23.79 37.46 38.79
N ARG A 436 23.76 38.58 39.50
CA ARG A 436 22.87 39.72 39.36
C ARG A 436 22.97 40.34 37.96
N LEU A 437 21.88 40.98 37.55
CA LEU A 437 21.86 42.02 36.52
C LEU A 437 23.00 43.04 36.70
N SER A 438 23.77 43.30 35.64
CA SER A 438 24.31 44.63 35.36
C SER A 438 24.73 44.76 33.89
N SER A 439 24.09 45.71 33.21
CA SER A 439 24.46 46.32 31.94
C SER A 439 25.79 47.07 32.01
N VAL A 440 26.74 46.83 31.10
CA VAL A 440 27.73 47.84 30.65
C VAL A 440 28.14 47.54 29.20
N HIS A 441 28.09 48.58 28.37
CA HIS A 441 28.53 48.69 26.98
C HIS A 441 30.07 48.85 26.87
N GLY A 442 30.66 48.38 25.77
CA GLY A 442 32.04 48.67 25.34
C GLY A 442 32.47 47.64 24.29
N VAL A 443 32.17 47.84 23.00
CA VAL A 443 32.97 48.60 22.00
C VAL A 443 34.35 47.97 21.80
N ASP A 444 34.46 47.02 20.85
CA ASP A 444 35.30 47.16 19.64
C ASP A 444 35.35 45.83 18.87
N ASP A 445 34.71 45.85 17.71
CA ASP A 445 34.80 44.86 16.63
C ASP A 445 35.72 45.45 15.56
N PRO A 446 36.60 44.63 14.97
CA PRO A 446 36.83 44.79 13.55
C PRO A 446 36.82 43.42 12.88
N PHE A 447 35.74 43.06 12.16
CA PHE A 447 35.76 42.89 10.70
C PHE A 447 34.33 42.67 10.15
N HIS A 448 33.93 43.63 9.31
CA HIS A 448 32.92 43.60 8.22
C HIS A 448 31.45 44.02 8.49
N GLN A 449 31.19 45.34 8.37
CA GLN A 449 30.49 46.01 7.24
C GLN A 449 29.49 45.12 6.44
N GLU A 450 28.21 45.44 6.21
CA GLU A 450 27.58 46.70 5.82
C GLU A 450 26.08 46.77 6.22
N HIS A 451 25.61 48.01 6.41
CA HIS A 451 24.25 48.41 6.73
C HIS A 451 23.26 48.28 5.54
N PHE A 452 22.06 47.72 5.81
CA PHE A 452 20.72 48.37 5.81
C PHE A 452 20.50 49.64 4.95
N PRO A 453 19.26 49.99 4.48
CA PRO A 453 18.09 50.06 5.39
C PRO A 453 16.63 50.06 4.85
N LYS A 454 15.71 49.79 5.81
CA LYS A 454 14.45 50.49 6.20
C LYS A 454 13.35 50.80 5.15
N GLY A 455 12.06 50.82 5.52
CA GLY A 455 11.50 50.85 6.88
C GLY A 455 9.97 50.78 6.93
N SER A 456 9.48 50.69 8.17
CA SER A 456 8.08 50.65 8.57
C SER A 456 7.52 52.06 8.86
N GLY A 457 6.23 52.27 8.52
CA GLY A 457 5.26 52.84 9.46
C GLY A 457 4.74 54.27 9.27
N TYR A 458 3.40 54.33 9.12
CA TYR A 458 2.43 55.25 9.75
C TYR A 458 1.92 56.56 9.08
N ASN A 459 0.57 56.63 9.05
CA ASN A 459 -0.40 57.74 9.21
C ASN A 459 -0.81 58.72 8.09
N SER A 460 -2.10 58.58 7.70
CA SER A 460 -3.26 59.49 7.52
C SER A 460 -3.18 60.95 6.99
N PHE A 461 -4.28 61.31 6.30
CA PHE A 461 -4.75 62.60 5.74
C PHE A 461 -3.99 63.04 4.48
N ASP A 462 -4.61 63.28 3.31
CA ASP A 462 -5.95 63.80 2.98
C ASP A 462 -6.78 62.92 2.03
#